data_AF-A0A221RAJ7-F1
#
_entry.id   AF-A0A221RAJ7-F1
#
_cell.length_a   1.000
_cell.length_b   1.000
_cell.length_c   1.000
_cell.angle_alpha   90.00
_cell.angle_beta   90.00
_cell.angle_gamma   90.00
#
_symmetry.space_group_name_H-M   'P 1'
#
loop_
_entity.id
_entity.type
_entity.pdbx_description
1 polymer ?
#
loop_
_entity_poly.entity_id
_entity_poly.type
_entity_poly.pdbx_seq_one_letter_code
_entity_poly.pdbx_strand_id
1 'polypeptide(L)'
;MAARPAFRVHRLAAAAAAGLLAVSGLSSAVPVSPALPAGMASGGVRLDPQEDRRGTGVESVLTAAGSPDLRADQEAAAAQHQAAAQHRAEAQAEAQRQAEAQQQAKAQAEAQLQAEAQQAQPAQQAQPAPAPQPAAVFIPVVAAGGQAAVDACAGPVRFTPVTVSVSIAEHDLCGGWDRMGWIQPDTVVSVQGYGTFTAVQRMVVPRGAKEGVLGGFAGGYPPIFLQTCIPGTSEMLLIALR
;
A
#
# COMPACT_ATOMS: atom_id res chain seq x y z
N MET A 1 -45.88 25.81 45.96
CA MET A 1 -45.86 24.42 45.46
C MET A 1 -44.89 24.38 44.30
N ALA A 2 -43.68 23.83 44.48
CA ALA A 2 -42.65 23.77 43.44
C ALA A 2 -42.36 22.30 43.12
N ALA A 3 -42.53 21.93 41.85
CA ALA A 3 -42.34 20.57 41.35
C ALA A 3 -40.85 20.25 41.20
N ARG A 4 -40.42 19.10 41.70
CA ARG A 4 -39.06 18.58 41.55
C ARG A 4 -38.94 17.80 40.23
N PRO A 5 -37.83 17.94 39.48
CA PRO A 5 -37.60 17.13 38.29
C PRO A 5 -37.11 15.73 38.69
N ALA A 6 -37.65 14.71 38.02
CA ALA A 6 -37.28 13.31 38.17
C ALA A 6 -36.10 12.98 37.24
N PHE A 7 -35.00 12.49 37.80
CA PHE A 7 -33.87 11.96 37.04
C PHE A 7 -34.15 10.50 36.62
N ARG A 8 -34.15 10.23 35.31
CA ARG A 8 -34.12 8.86 34.76
C ARG A 8 -32.67 8.39 34.68
N VAL A 9 -32.39 7.27 35.33
CA VAL A 9 -31.10 6.58 35.27
C VAL A 9 -31.17 5.57 34.13
N HIS A 10 -30.41 5.77 33.06
CA HIS A 10 -30.23 4.76 32.02
C HIS A 10 -29.09 3.82 32.41
N ARG A 11 -29.42 2.53 32.57
CA ARG A 11 -28.44 1.46 32.76
C ARG A 11 -27.80 1.14 31.42
N LEU A 12 -26.49 1.32 31.33
CA LEU A 12 -25.64 0.81 30.26
C LEU A 12 -25.50 -0.72 30.41
N ALA A 13 -25.86 -1.46 29.37
CA ALA A 13 -25.52 -2.87 29.25
C ALA A 13 -24.11 -2.99 28.65
N ALA A 14 -23.20 -3.57 29.42
CA ALA A 14 -21.87 -3.95 28.97
C ALA A 14 -21.95 -5.22 28.14
N ALA A 15 -21.62 -5.13 26.85
CA ALA A 15 -21.36 -6.31 26.02
C ALA A 15 -19.85 -6.56 26.00
N ALA A 16 -19.42 -7.54 26.80
CA ALA A 16 -18.11 -8.15 26.70
C ALA A 16 -18.12 -9.13 25.52
N ALA A 17 -17.20 -8.96 24.58
CA ALA A 17 -16.86 -9.99 23.61
C ALA A 17 -15.35 -10.16 23.60
N ALA A 18 -14.92 -11.19 24.34
CA ALA A 18 -13.61 -11.78 24.26
C ALA A 18 -13.44 -12.48 22.90
N GLY A 19 -12.25 -12.34 22.30
CA GLY A 19 -11.92 -13.00 21.05
C GLY A 19 -10.43 -12.89 20.75
N LEU A 20 -9.61 -13.55 21.57
CA LEU A 20 -8.23 -13.90 21.21
C LEU A 20 -8.28 -14.89 20.05
N LEU A 21 -7.60 -14.57 18.94
CA LEU A 21 -6.98 -15.55 18.05
C LEU A 21 -5.69 -14.92 17.52
N ALA A 22 -4.58 -15.28 18.18
CA ALA A 22 -3.25 -15.07 17.67
C ALA A 22 -3.02 -16.03 16.49
N VAL A 23 -2.65 -15.50 15.32
CA VAL A 23 -2.08 -16.29 14.24
C VAL A 23 -0.61 -15.88 14.09
N SER A 24 0.25 -16.80 14.50
CA SER A 24 1.70 -16.78 14.31
C SER A 24 2.05 -16.73 12.83
N GLY A 25 3.14 -16.02 12.52
CA GLY A 25 3.49 -15.64 11.17
C GLY A 25 4.11 -16.70 10.28
N LEU A 26 4.50 -16.23 9.09
CA LEU A 26 5.61 -16.74 8.32
C LEU A 26 6.37 -15.54 7.77
N SER A 27 7.59 -15.36 8.26
CA SER A 27 8.58 -14.46 7.66
C SER A 27 9.02 -15.05 6.32
N SER A 28 8.63 -14.41 5.22
CA SER A 28 9.19 -14.70 3.91
C SER A 28 10.61 -14.14 3.84
N ALA A 29 11.60 -15.02 3.94
CA ALA A 29 12.98 -14.69 3.62
C ALA A 29 13.09 -14.38 2.12
N VAL A 30 13.54 -13.17 1.80
CA VAL A 30 13.87 -12.75 0.44
C VAL A 30 15.19 -13.43 0.04
N PRO A 31 15.28 -14.15 -1.09
CA PRO A 31 16.56 -14.66 -1.56
C PRO A 31 17.43 -13.50 -2.03
N VAL A 32 18.57 -13.31 -1.35
CA VAL A 32 19.67 -12.48 -1.82
C VAL A 32 20.35 -13.20 -2.97
N SER A 33 20.24 -12.67 -4.18
CA SER A 33 21.02 -13.10 -5.34
C SER A 33 22.51 -12.80 -5.11
N PRO A 34 23.43 -13.75 -5.33
CA PRO A 34 24.85 -13.44 -5.31
C PRO A 34 25.23 -12.62 -6.56
N ALA A 35 25.89 -11.50 -6.31
CA ALA A 35 26.54 -10.69 -7.34
C ALA A 35 27.67 -11.50 -8.00
N LEU A 36 27.63 -11.62 -9.33
CA LEU A 36 28.72 -12.14 -10.13
C LEU A 36 29.89 -11.13 -10.15
N PRO A 37 31.14 -11.55 -9.91
CA PRO A 37 32.28 -10.67 -10.11
C PRO A 37 32.54 -10.46 -11.61
N ALA A 38 32.69 -9.19 -11.98
CA ALA A 38 33.21 -8.77 -13.27
C ALA A 38 34.71 -9.07 -13.38
N GLY A 39 35.10 -9.65 -14.50
CA GLY A 39 36.46 -9.54 -15.03
C GLY A 39 37.34 -10.77 -14.83
N MET A 40 37.59 -11.50 -15.93
CA MET A 40 38.92 -11.93 -16.40
C MET A 40 38.79 -12.11 -17.92
N ALA A 41 39.23 -11.12 -18.70
CA ALA A 41 40.57 -11.09 -19.31
C ALA A 41 40.72 -12.16 -20.40
N SER A 42 40.40 -11.76 -21.63
CA SER A 42 40.71 -12.48 -22.87
C SER A 42 42.22 -12.57 -23.07
N GLY A 43 42.83 -13.67 -22.61
CA GLY A 43 44.18 -14.06 -22.96
C GLY A 43 44.15 -14.95 -24.19
N GLY A 44 44.61 -14.43 -25.34
CA GLY A 44 44.80 -15.21 -26.54
C GLY A 44 45.90 -16.26 -26.35
N VAL A 45 45.56 -17.53 -26.54
CA VAL A 45 46.54 -18.60 -26.74
C VAL A 45 46.49 -18.99 -28.21
N ARG A 46 47.57 -18.61 -28.89
CA ARG A 46 47.93 -18.98 -30.25
C ARG A 46 48.36 -20.45 -30.23
N LEU A 47 47.61 -21.33 -30.89
CA LEU A 47 48.01 -22.71 -31.11
C LEU A 47 48.87 -22.78 -32.38
N ASP A 48 50.12 -23.18 -32.21
CA ASP A 48 51.04 -23.58 -33.28
C ASP A 48 50.71 -25.03 -33.72
N PRO A 49 50.77 -25.37 -35.02
CA PRO A 49 50.53 -26.72 -35.54
C PRO A 49 51.82 -27.54 -35.65
N GLN A 50 51.68 -28.87 -35.81
CA GLN A 50 52.75 -29.89 -35.95
C GLN A 50 53.44 -30.25 -34.62
N GLU A 51 53.69 -31.49 -34.23
CA GLU A 51 53.65 -32.87 -34.76
C GLU A 51 53.43 -33.73 -33.49
N ASP A 52 52.82 -34.90 -33.50
CA ASP A 52 53.44 -36.13 -33.97
C ASP A 52 52.43 -37.28 -33.83
N ARG A 53 52.68 -38.30 -34.63
CA ARG A 53 51.80 -39.38 -35.03
C ARG A 53 51.75 -40.51 -33.99
N ARG A 54 50.84 -41.45 -34.29
CA ARG A 54 50.85 -42.90 -33.98
C ARG A 54 50.21 -43.30 -32.65
N GLY A 55 48.89 -43.46 -32.72
CA GLY A 55 48.10 -44.27 -31.80
C GLY A 55 46.93 -44.88 -32.57
N THR A 56 47.19 -46.05 -33.14
CA THR A 56 46.27 -47.05 -33.69
C THR A 56 44.78 -46.91 -33.37
N GLY A 57 44.01 -46.90 -34.46
CA GLY A 57 42.63 -47.36 -34.62
C GLY A 57 41.87 -47.87 -33.41
N VAL A 58 40.85 -47.12 -33.05
CA VAL A 58 39.50 -47.66 -32.89
C VAL A 58 38.55 -46.59 -33.41
N GLU A 59 38.09 -46.78 -34.65
CA GLU A 59 36.80 -46.26 -35.10
C GLU A 59 35.75 -46.71 -34.09
N SER A 60 35.52 -45.91 -33.06
CA SER A 60 34.27 -45.94 -32.32
C SER A 60 33.27 -45.12 -33.11
N VAL A 61 32.90 -45.66 -34.28
CA VAL A 61 31.59 -45.44 -34.87
C VAL A 61 30.60 -46.08 -33.89
N LEU A 62 30.39 -45.42 -32.75
CA LEU A 62 29.21 -45.57 -31.94
C LEU A 62 28.09 -44.93 -32.75
N THR A 63 27.61 -45.68 -33.75
CA THR A 63 26.23 -45.62 -34.16
C THR A 63 25.42 -45.75 -32.88
N ALA A 64 24.93 -44.61 -32.42
CA ALA A 64 24.01 -44.47 -31.29
C ALA A 64 22.67 -45.12 -31.66
N ALA A 65 22.68 -46.44 -31.83
CA ALA A 65 21.51 -47.27 -31.56
C ALA A 65 21.37 -47.28 -30.04
N GLY A 66 20.83 -46.18 -29.50
CA GLY A 66 20.51 -46.08 -28.09
C GLY A 66 19.67 -47.30 -27.70
N SER A 67 20.09 -48.01 -26.66
CA SER A 67 19.35 -49.16 -26.15
C SER A 67 17.87 -48.77 -25.99
N PRO A 68 16.92 -49.64 -26.39
CA PRO A 68 15.49 -49.33 -26.35
C PRO A 68 15.03 -48.83 -24.97
N ASP A 69 15.66 -49.29 -23.89
CA ASP A 69 15.42 -48.83 -22.52
C ASP A 69 15.72 -47.33 -22.32
N LEU A 70 16.83 -46.82 -22.84
CA LEU A 70 17.19 -45.40 -22.70
C LEU A 70 16.25 -44.47 -23.46
N ARG A 71 15.65 -44.95 -24.54
CA ARG A 71 14.65 -44.20 -25.30
C ARG A 71 13.33 -44.17 -24.56
N ALA A 72 12.91 -45.30 -24.00
CA ALA A 72 11.70 -45.39 -23.17
C ALA A 72 11.80 -44.48 -21.93
N ASP A 73 12.96 -44.43 -21.26
CA ASP A 73 13.20 -43.56 -20.12
C ASP A 73 13.14 -42.07 -20.50
N GLN A 74 13.70 -41.69 -21.65
CA GLN A 74 13.64 -40.31 -22.15
C GLN A 74 12.21 -39.90 -22.54
N GLU A 75 11.45 -40.78 -23.18
CA GLU A 75 10.05 -40.54 -23.52
C GLU A 75 9.19 -40.41 -22.25
N ALA A 76 9.45 -41.24 -21.22
CA ALA A 76 8.77 -41.15 -19.92
C ALA A 76 9.12 -39.84 -19.18
N ALA A 77 10.39 -39.43 -19.15
CA ALA A 77 10.81 -38.18 -18.55
C ALA A 77 10.19 -36.96 -19.28
N ALA A 78 10.16 -36.98 -20.62
CA ALA A 78 9.51 -35.93 -21.41
C ALA A 78 8.01 -35.84 -21.12
N ALA A 79 7.31 -36.98 -21.01
CA ALA A 79 5.90 -37.02 -20.64
C ALA A 79 5.65 -36.46 -19.23
N GLN A 80 6.51 -36.78 -18.25
CA GLN A 80 6.42 -36.23 -16.91
C GLN A 80 6.65 -34.71 -16.89
N HIS A 81 7.62 -34.21 -17.64
CA HIS A 81 7.87 -32.77 -17.76
C HIS A 81 6.69 -32.04 -18.40
N GLN A 82 6.07 -32.63 -19.44
CA GLN A 82 4.88 -32.06 -20.08
C GLN A 82 3.69 -32.03 -19.11
N ALA A 83 3.44 -33.11 -18.36
CA ALA A 83 2.38 -33.14 -17.35
C ALA A 83 2.62 -32.09 -16.24
N ALA A 84 3.86 -31.95 -15.76
CA ALA A 84 4.21 -30.94 -14.77
C ALA A 84 4.03 -29.50 -15.31
N ALA A 85 4.34 -29.27 -16.58
CA ALA A 85 4.13 -27.97 -17.23
C ALA A 85 2.64 -27.65 -17.36
N GLN A 86 1.81 -28.62 -17.73
CA GLN A 86 0.34 -28.46 -17.80
C GLN A 86 -0.24 -28.10 -16.43
N HIS A 87 0.11 -28.84 -15.37
CA HIS A 87 -0.35 -28.52 -14.02
C HIS A 87 0.08 -27.13 -13.53
N ARG A 88 1.31 -26.69 -13.87
CA ARG A 88 1.76 -25.33 -13.55
C ARG A 88 0.95 -24.26 -14.31
N ALA A 89 0.65 -24.51 -15.58
CA ALA A 89 -0.16 -23.58 -16.38
C ALA A 89 -1.60 -23.49 -15.85
N GLU A 90 -2.20 -24.61 -15.45
CA GLU A 90 -3.53 -24.65 -14.82
C GLU A 90 -3.57 -23.88 -13.50
N ALA A 91 -2.58 -24.10 -12.63
CA ALA A 91 -2.46 -23.39 -11.35
C ALA A 91 -2.28 -21.87 -11.55
N GLN A 92 -1.50 -21.45 -12.54
CA GLN A 92 -1.34 -20.04 -12.90
C GLN A 92 -2.65 -19.43 -13.43
N ALA A 93 -3.37 -20.16 -14.29
CA ALA A 93 -4.66 -19.70 -14.82
C ALA A 93 -5.70 -19.58 -13.70
N GLU A 94 -5.71 -20.49 -12.72
CA GLU A 94 -6.60 -20.39 -11.56
C GLU A 94 -6.25 -19.20 -10.67
N ALA A 95 -4.97 -18.98 -10.39
CA ALA A 95 -4.52 -17.82 -9.61
C ALA A 95 -4.90 -16.50 -10.28
N GLN A 96 -4.81 -16.41 -11.61
CA GLN A 96 -5.25 -15.24 -12.37
C GLN A 96 -6.76 -15.01 -12.24
N ARG A 97 -7.58 -16.07 -12.41
CA ARG A 97 -9.04 -15.97 -12.23
C ARG A 97 -9.42 -15.53 -10.81
N GLN A 98 -8.72 -16.01 -9.80
CA GLN A 98 -8.94 -15.60 -8.40
C GLN A 98 -8.57 -14.12 -8.19
N ALA A 99 -7.46 -13.65 -8.76
CA ALA A 99 -7.06 -12.25 -8.68
C ALA A 99 -8.07 -11.32 -9.38
N GLU A 100 -8.56 -11.69 -10.55
CA GLU A 100 -9.61 -10.95 -11.27
C GLU A 100 -10.92 -10.91 -10.46
N ALA A 101 -11.33 -12.03 -9.88
CA ALA A 101 -12.52 -12.09 -9.02
C ALA A 101 -12.39 -11.18 -7.78
N GLN A 102 -11.21 -11.15 -7.15
CA GLN A 102 -10.93 -10.25 -6.03
C GLN A 102 -10.99 -8.78 -6.43
N GLN A 103 -10.44 -8.42 -7.60
CA GLN A 103 -10.52 -7.06 -8.14
C GLN A 103 -11.98 -6.64 -8.41
N GLN A 104 -12.78 -7.53 -9.00
CA GLN A 104 -14.20 -7.28 -9.24
C GLN A 104 -14.98 -7.12 -7.92
N ALA A 105 -14.73 -7.97 -6.92
CA ALA A 105 -15.34 -7.85 -5.60
C ALA A 105 -14.99 -6.52 -4.92
N LYS A 106 -13.73 -6.08 -5.03
CA LYS A 106 -13.30 -4.77 -4.50
C LYS A 106 -14.01 -3.62 -5.20
N ALA A 107 -14.11 -3.64 -6.53
CA ALA A 107 -14.81 -2.61 -7.30
C ALA A 107 -16.32 -2.55 -6.94
N GLN A 108 -16.96 -3.71 -6.72
CA GLN A 108 -18.35 -3.76 -6.28
C GLN A 108 -18.55 -3.19 -4.87
N ALA A 109 -17.64 -3.47 -3.94
CA ALA A 109 -17.68 -2.91 -2.59
C ALA A 109 -17.51 -1.37 -2.61
N GLU A 110 -16.60 -0.86 -3.44
CA GLU A 110 -16.41 0.59 -3.65
C GLU A 110 -17.66 1.27 -4.24
N ALA A 111 -18.34 0.61 -5.18
CA ALA A 111 -19.57 1.13 -5.78
C ALA A 111 -20.75 1.18 -4.78
N GLN A 112 -20.84 0.22 -3.85
CA GLN A 112 -21.87 0.22 -2.80
C GLN A 112 -21.68 1.38 -1.82
N LEU A 113 -20.44 1.64 -1.39
CA LEU A 113 -20.12 2.76 -0.50
C LEU A 113 -20.47 4.14 -1.11
N GLN A 114 -20.30 4.29 -2.43
CA GLN A 114 -20.68 5.53 -3.13
C GLN A 114 -22.20 5.73 -3.22
N ALA A 115 -22.98 4.65 -3.30
CA ALA A 115 -24.44 4.72 -3.36
C ALA A 115 -25.05 5.14 -2.01
N GLU A 116 -24.50 4.69 -0.88
CA GLU A 116 -25.00 5.05 0.46
C GLU A 116 -24.66 6.50 0.86
N ALA A 117 -23.60 7.09 0.32
CA ALA A 117 -23.22 8.48 0.57
C ALA A 117 -24.20 9.51 -0.05
N GLN A 118 -25.01 9.12 -1.04
CA GLN A 118 -25.94 10.03 -1.73
C GLN A 118 -27.33 10.14 -1.06
N GLN A 119 -27.62 9.34 -0.03
CA GLN A 119 -28.97 9.25 0.54
C GLN A 119 -29.16 9.96 1.90
N ALA A 120 -28.13 10.61 2.44
CA ALA A 120 -28.20 11.30 3.74
C ALA A 120 -28.13 12.84 3.61
N GLN A 121 -29.19 13.47 3.12
CA GLN A 121 -29.44 14.90 3.37
C GLN A 121 -30.81 15.07 4.07
N PRO A 122 -30.84 15.43 5.37
CA PRO A 122 -32.06 15.92 5.99
C PRO A 122 -32.33 17.35 5.53
N ALA A 123 -33.55 17.59 5.01
CA ALA A 123 -34.06 18.92 4.74
C ALA A 123 -34.39 19.64 6.07
N GLN A 124 -33.58 20.62 6.45
CA GLN A 124 -33.85 21.52 7.58
C GLN A 124 -34.45 22.84 7.09
N GLN A 125 -35.59 23.22 7.69
CA GLN A 125 -36.31 24.47 7.46
C GLN A 125 -35.47 25.69 7.82
N ALA A 126 -35.57 26.72 6.98
CA ALA A 126 -34.81 27.97 7.08
C ALA A 126 -35.23 28.83 8.27
N GLN A 127 -34.29 29.07 9.19
CA GLN A 127 -34.21 30.29 9.98
C GLN A 127 -33.18 31.24 9.32
N PRO A 128 -33.23 32.57 9.53
CA PRO A 128 -32.28 33.51 8.92
C PRO A 128 -30.84 33.16 9.32
N ALA A 129 -30.04 32.76 8.34
CA ALA A 129 -28.67 32.32 8.55
C ALA A 129 -27.75 33.52 8.91
N PRO A 130 -26.94 33.41 9.98
CA PRO A 130 -25.76 34.27 10.14
C PRO A 130 -24.88 34.12 8.90
N ALA A 131 -24.15 35.18 8.54
CA ALA A 131 -23.15 35.12 7.46
C ALA A 131 -22.26 33.88 7.62
N PRO A 132 -21.94 33.13 6.55
CA PRO A 132 -21.16 31.91 6.63
C PRO A 132 -19.81 32.22 7.27
N GLN A 133 -19.62 31.75 8.51
CA GLN A 133 -18.30 31.76 9.12
C GLN A 133 -17.47 30.66 8.44
N PRO A 134 -16.16 30.87 8.24
CA PRO A 134 -15.29 29.82 7.76
C PRO A 134 -15.45 28.58 8.62
N ALA A 135 -15.56 27.41 8.01
CA ALA A 135 -15.51 26.16 8.76
C ALA A 135 -14.17 26.12 9.51
N ALA A 136 -14.23 26.05 10.85
CA ALA A 136 -13.05 25.99 11.70
C ALA A 136 -12.82 24.53 12.11
N VAL A 137 -11.63 24.00 11.85
CA VAL A 137 -11.22 22.63 12.17
C VAL A 137 -10.03 22.67 13.14
N PHE A 138 -10.04 21.79 14.14
CA PHE A 138 -8.93 21.63 15.08
C PHE A 138 -8.22 20.30 14.87
N ILE A 139 -6.89 20.33 14.76
CA ILE A 139 -6.02 19.16 14.57
C ILE A 139 -5.20 18.94 15.84
N PRO A 140 -5.57 17.95 16.68
CA PRO A 140 -4.84 17.61 17.90
C PRO A 140 -3.59 16.77 17.57
N VAL A 141 -2.42 17.40 17.50
CA VAL A 141 -1.16 16.67 17.26
C VAL A 141 -0.78 15.91 18.52
N VAL A 142 -0.91 14.59 18.50
CA VAL A 142 -0.80 13.71 19.67
C VAL A 142 0.62 13.19 19.94
N ALA A 143 1.46 13.13 18.91
CA ALA A 143 2.80 12.59 18.99
C ALA A 143 3.69 13.12 17.86
N ALA A 144 4.99 12.92 17.99
CA ALA A 144 5.93 12.99 16.88
C ALA A 144 6.47 11.58 16.63
N GLY A 145 6.60 11.18 15.36
CA GLY A 145 7.03 9.83 15.01
C GLY A 145 7.11 9.59 13.52
N GLY A 146 7.28 8.33 13.12
CA GLY A 146 7.25 7.91 11.72
C GLY A 146 6.03 7.03 11.43
N GLN A 147 6.14 6.20 10.40
CA GLN A 147 5.05 5.35 9.91
C GLN A 147 4.41 4.48 11.01
N ALA A 148 5.20 3.92 11.93
CA ALA A 148 4.68 3.10 13.03
C ALA A 148 3.70 3.86 13.95
N ALA A 149 3.88 5.17 14.15
CA ALA A 149 2.97 5.97 14.96
C ALA A 149 1.65 6.26 14.22
N VAL A 150 1.72 6.45 12.90
CA VAL A 150 0.56 6.59 12.02
C VAL A 150 -0.22 5.28 11.99
N ASP A 151 0.46 4.15 11.75
CA ASP A 151 -0.13 2.80 11.68
C ASP A 151 -0.77 2.35 12.99
N ALA A 152 -0.28 2.83 14.13
CA ALA A 152 -0.88 2.58 15.43
C ALA A 152 -2.19 3.34 15.68
N CYS A 153 -2.69 4.10 14.70
CA CYS A 153 -3.87 4.96 14.85
C CYS A 153 -3.78 5.90 16.06
N ALA A 154 -2.59 6.44 16.36
CA ALA A 154 -2.42 7.33 17.50
C ALA A 154 -3.26 8.62 17.39
N GLY A 155 -3.59 9.02 16.16
CA GLY A 155 -4.19 10.30 15.80
C GLY A 155 -3.24 11.10 14.91
N PRO A 156 -3.44 12.43 14.76
CA PRO A 156 -2.53 13.29 14.02
C PRO A 156 -1.15 13.27 14.65
N VAL A 157 -0.15 12.79 13.92
CA VAL A 157 1.24 12.77 14.35
C VAL A 157 2.07 13.71 13.51
N ARG A 158 3.02 14.40 14.15
CA ARG A 158 4.08 15.08 13.42
C ARG A 158 5.00 14.02 12.81
N PHE A 159 4.89 13.83 11.50
CA PHE A 159 5.67 12.82 10.79
C PHE A 159 7.14 13.25 10.73
N THR A 160 8.07 12.30 10.82
CA THR A 160 9.51 12.52 10.77
C THR A 160 10.20 11.39 9.99
N PRO A 161 11.29 11.69 9.26
CA PRO A 161 11.86 13.03 9.04
C PRO A 161 11.05 13.82 8.01
N VAL A 162 11.04 15.15 8.13
CA VAL A 162 10.61 16.06 7.05
C VAL A 162 11.59 17.22 7.04
N THR A 163 12.03 17.66 5.86
CA THR A 163 13.20 18.54 5.76
C THR A 163 12.88 19.96 5.30
N VAL A 164 11.70 20.20 4.74
CA VAL A 164 11.31 21.51 4.18
C VAL A 164 9.95 22.05 4.64
N SER A 165 9.07 21.20 5.19
CA SER A 165 7.73 21.55 5.69
C SER A 165 7.38 20.71 6.91
N VAL A 166 6.54 21.20 7.82
CA VAL A 166 5.96 20.35 8.87
C VAL A 166 4.92 19.43 8.25
N SER A 167 5.08 18.12 8.40
CA SER A 167 4.08 17.13 8.01
C SER A 167 3.28 16.68 9.23
N ILE A 168 1.96 16.82 9.16
CA ILE A 168 1.04 16.20 10.13
C ILE A 168 0.30 15.08 9.40
N ALA A 169 0.57 13.83 9.81
CA ALA A 169 0.01 12.64 9.18
C ALA A 169 -0.99 11.95 10.10
N GLU A 170 -2.08 11.45 9.54
CA GLU A 170 -3.06 10.59 10.20
C GLU A 170 -3.57 9.58 9.17
N HIS A 171 -3.92 8.37 9.60
CA HIS A 171 -4.71 7.48 8.75
C HIS A 171 -6.17 7.94 8.78
N ASP A 172 -6.84 7.89 7.64
CA ASP A 172 -8.25 8.24 7.58
C ASP A 172 -9.07 7.29 8.47
N LEU A 173 -10.07 7.84 9.16
CA LEU A 173 -10.95 7.13 10.09
C LEU A 173 -10.26 6.46 11.31
N CYS A 174 -8.98 6.74 11.60
CA CYS A 174 -8.40 6.31 12.88
C CYS A 174 -9.12 6.99 14.06
N GLY A 175 -9.70 6.20 14.96
CA GLY A 175 -10.57 6.71 16.02
C GLY A 175 -12.00 7.04 15.56
N GLY A 176 -12.38 6.65 14.35
CA GLY A 176 -13.75 6.68 13.84
C GLY A 176 -14.15 7.93 13.05
N TRP A 177 -13.28 8.94 12.92
CA TRP A 177 -13.55 10.20 12.22
C TRP A 177 -12.47 10.54 11.18
N ASP A 178 -12.89 11.13 10.06
CA ASP A 178 -12.11 11.45 8.86
C ASP A 178 -11.74 12.95 8.80
N ARG A 179 -11.16 13.47 9.90
CA ARG A 179 -10.94 14.93 10.13
C ARG A 179 -10.29 15.66 8.96
N MET A 180 -9.30 15.04 8.31
CA MET A 180 -8.56 15.66 7.21
C MET A 180 -9.31 15.59 5.88
N GLY A 181 -10.14 14.56 5.66
CA GLY A 181 -10.85 14.34 4.39
C GLY A 181 -11.81 15.48 4.01
N TRP A 182 -12.43 16.10 5.00
CA TRP A 182 -13.42 17.18 4.82
C TRP A 182 -12.82 18.57 4.63
N ILE A 183 -11.54 18.77 4.96
CA ILE A 183 -10.91 20.11 4.90
C ILE A 183 -10.84 20.55 3.43
N GLN A 184 -11.56 21.64 3.11
CA GLN A 184 -11.55 22.29 1.80
C GLN A 184 -10.63 23.51 1.80
N PRO A 185 -10.22 24.04 0.63
CA PRO A 185 -9.66 25.38 0.56
C PRO A 185 -10.54 26.41 1.30
N ASP A 186 -9.91 27.44 1.88
CA ASP A 186 -10.51 28.48 2.72
C ASP A 186 -11.02 28.02 4.10
N THR A 187 -10.86 26.74 4.44
CA THR A 187 -11.10 26.24 5.80
C THR A 187 -10.05 26.79 6.76
N VAL A 188 -10.47 27.31 7.92
CA VAL A 188 -9.56 27.73 8.99
C VAL A 188 -9.18 26.49 9.80
N VAL A 189 -7.89 26.21 9.92
CA VAL A 189 -7.36 25.01 10.57
C VAL A 189 -6.42 25.41 11.70
N SER A 190 -6.82 25.12 12.94
CA SER A 190 -5.96 25.26 14.11
C SER A 190 -5.22 23.95 14.37
N VAL A 191 -3.89 23.98 14.27
CA VAL A 191 -3.02 22.82 14.49
C VAL A 191 -2.35 22.95 15.85
N GLN A 192 -2.61 22.00 16.74
CA GLN A 192 -2.10 22.02 18.11
C GLN A 192 -0.56 22.08 18.12
N GLY A 193 0.00 23.09 18.80
CA GLY A 193 1.45 23.30 18.89
C GLY A 193 2.08 24.03 17.71
N TYR A 194 1.31 24.36 16.66
CA TYR A 194 1.83 25.00 15.45
C TYR A 194 1.15 26.31 15.06
N GLY A 195 -0.11 26.52 15.47
CA GLY A 195 -0.83 27.77 15.21
C GLY A 195 -2.12 27.56 14.44
N THR A 196 -2.65 28.65 13.87
CA THR A 196 -3.86 28.63 13.05
C THR A 196 -3.52 29.07 11.64
N PHE A 197 -4.02 28.32 10.67
CA PHE A 197 -3.72 28.45 9.25
C PHE A 197 -5.02 28.40 8.44
N THR A 198 -4.91 28.73 7.16
CA THR A 198 -5.95 28.53 6.17
C THR A 198 -5.53 27.39 5.25
N ALA A 199 -6.41 26.44 4.98
CA ALA A 199 -6.20 25.45 3.93
C ALA A 199 -6.25 26.16 2.58
N VAL A 200 -5.18 26.06 1.78
CA VAL A 200 -5.07 26.82 0.52
C VAL A 200 -5.16 25.93 -0.71
N GLN A 201 -4.82 24.64 -0.58
CA GLN A 201 -4.85 23.72 -1.70
C GLN A 201 -4.91 22.27 -1.21
N ARG A 202 -5.55 21.42 -2.02
CA ARG A 202 -5.59 19.97 -1.86
C ARG A 202 -4.95 19.32 -3.07
N MET A 203 -4.26 18.20 -2.87
CA MET A 203 -3.78 17.37 -3.97
C MET A 203 -3.85 15.89 -3.60
N VAL A 204 -4.12 15.05 -4.59
CA VAL A 204 -4.06 13.59 -4.46
C VAL A 204 -2.75 13.12 -5.08
N VAL A 205 -2.02 12.29 -4.34
CA VAL A 205 -0.74 11.74 -4.79
C VAL A 205 -0.71 10.23 -4.61
N PRO A 206 0.07 9.49 -5.40
CA PRO A 206 0.32 8.08 -5.13
C PRO A 206 0.95 7.88 -3.75
N ARG A 207 0.58 6.80 -3.06
CA ARG A 207 1.24 6.40 -1.81
C ARG A 207 2.73 6.18 -2.07
N GLY A 208 3.58 6.75 -1.20
CA GLY A 208 5.03 6.73 -1.38
C GLY A 208 5.57 7.78 -2.36
N ALA A 209 4.77 8.76 -2.75
CA ALA A 209 5.24 9.93 -3.49
C ALA A 209 6.44 10.59 -2.79
N LYS A 210 7.42 11.02 -3.58
CA LYS A 210 8.65 11.68 -3.08
C LYS A 210 8.34 13.09 -2.60
N GLU A 211 9.15 13.61 -1.66
CA GLU A 211 8.99 14.95 -1.05
C GLU A 211 8.89 16.10 -2.08
N GLY A 212 9.47 15.93 -3.28
CA GLY A 212 9.37 16.90 -4.38
C GLY A 212 7.94 17.20 -4.86
N VAL A 213 6.95 16.34 -4.59
CA VAL A 213 5.54 16.63 -4.92
C VAL A 213 4.99 17.81 -4.13
N LEU A 214 5.56 18.12 -2.96
CA LEU A 214 5.16 19.26 -2.14
C LEU A 214 5.50 20.60 -2.82
N GLY A 215 6.47 20.62 -3.74
CA GLY A 215 6.75 21.79 -4.58
C GLY A 215 5.63 22.11 -5.57
N GLY A 216 4.69 21.18 -5.79
CA GLY A 216 3.52 21.37 -6.66
C GLY A 216 2.40 22.20 -6.03
N PHE A 217 2.49 22.55 -4.75
CA PHE A 217 1.57 23.50 -4.14
C PHE A 217 1.80 24.90 -4.70
N ALA A 218 0.72 25.64 -4.97
CA ALA A 218 0.78 27.03 -5.42
C ALA A 218 1.54 27.85 -4.37
N GLY A 219 2.61 28.55 -4.76
CA GLY A 219 3.50 29.25 -3.82
C GLY A 219 4.61 28.38 -3.19
N GLY A 220 4.84 27.17 -3.71
CA GLY A 220 5.90 26.26 -3.27
C GLY A 220 5.56 25.51 -1.98
N TYR A 221 6.60 25.08 -1.27
CA TYR A 221 6.48 24.30 -0.04
C TYR A 221 5.68 25.05 1.03
N PRO A 222 4.54 24.52 1.50
CA PRO A 222 3.79 25.16 2.58
C PRO A 222 4.56 25.03 3.90
N PRO A 223 4.36 25.93 4.88
CA PRO A 223 4.96 25.78 6.21
C PRO A 223 4.50 24.48 6.89
N ILE A 224 3.23 24.12 6.69
CA ILE A 224 2.62 22.89 7.19
C ILE A 224 1.77 22.26 6.10
N PHE A 225 1.81 20.93 6.00
CA PHE A 225 0.82 20.19 5.25
C PHE A 225 0.23 19.05 6.08
N LEU A 226 -1.04 18.77 5.84
CA LEU A 226 -1.74 17.61 6.36
C LEU A 226 -1.63 16.48 5.35
N GLN A 227 -1.48 15.25 5.81
CA GLN A 227 -1.39 14.06 4.99
C GLN A 227 -2.31 12.98 5.55
N THR A 228 -3.22 12.48 4.71
CA THR A 228 -4.05 11.33 5.05
C THR A 228 -4.16 10.35 3.89
N CYS A 229 -4.45 9.09 4.18
CA CYS A 229 -4.78 8.10 3.17
C CYS A 229 -6.19 8.35 2.60
N ILE A 230 -6.45 7.97 1.36
CA ILE A 230 -7.82 7.90 0.85
C ILE A 230 -8.33 6.46 1.04
N PRO A 231 -9.45 6.23 1.74
CA PRO A 231 -9.98 4.88 1.97
C PRO A 231 -10.19 4.10 0.68
N GLY A 232 -9.81 2.82 0.69
CA GLY A 232 -9.95 1.94 -0.46
C GLY A 232 -8.92 2.16 -1.58
N THR A 233 -8.07 3.19 -1.53
CA THR A 233 -7.11 3.49 -2.61
C THR A 233 -5.65 3.36 -2.19
N SER A 234 -4.77 3.36 -3.20
CA SER A 234 -3.32 3.48 -3.05
C SER A 234 -2.85 4.94 -3.13
N GLU A 235 -3.72 5.89 -2.78
CA GLU A 235 -3.46 7.32 -2.88
C GLU A 235 -3.49 7.99 -1.50
N MET A 236 -2.91 9.18 -1.43
CA MET A 236 -2.91 10.04 -0.26
C MET A 236 -3.44 11.42 -0.64
N LEU A 237 -4.20 12.01 0.27
CA LEU A 237 -4.62 13.40 0.21
C LEU A 237 -3.60 14.24 0.97
N LEU A 238 -3.05 15.26 0.30
CA LEU A 238 -2.21 16.28 0.91
C LEU A 238 -2.95 17.61 0.92
N ILE A 239 -2.86 18.34 2.02
CA ILE A 239 -3.53 19.64 2.19
C ILE A 239 -2.51 20.67 2.67
N ALA A 240 -2.28 21.70 1.86
CA ALA A 240 -1.38 22.79 2.21
C ALA A 240 -2.07 23.77 3.17
N LEU A 241 -1.37 24.14 4.24
CA LEU A 241 -1.82 25.13 5.23
C LEU A 241 -0.91 26.35 5.19
N ARG A 242 -1.49 27.56 5.24
CA ARG A 242 -0.76 28.85 5.28
C ARG A 242 -1.35 29.86 6.23
#